data_AF-A0AAV1I0S5-F1
#
_entry.id   AF-A0AAV1I0S5-F1
#
_cell.length_a   1.000
_cell.length_b   1.000
_cell.length_c   1.000
_cell.angle_alpha   90.00
_cell.angle_beta   90.00
_cell.angle_gamma   90.00
#
_symmetry.space_group_name_H-M   'P 1'
#
loop_
_entity.id
_entity.type
_entity.pdbx_description
1 polymer ?
#
loop_
_entity_poly.entity_id
_entity_poly.type
_entity_poly.pdbx_seq_one_letter_code
_entity_poly.pdbx_strand_id
1 'polypeptide(L)'
;MDELSAVYEWLGEISCGVTGVHSAHVSQETSPASAERRISYVNVAGLLPACSVQDAVAAARQHMKDAGCEWAAVSVWGFLDAPVSWHGARHGRGPLLGGENDFTLLLLPRDQYVLFIAAGEGDGFSRISPG
;
A
#
# COMPACT_ATOMS: atom_id res chain seq x y z
N MET A 1 -2.43 -19.28 1.49
CA MET A 1 -2.25 -17.84 1.23
C MET A 1 -0.77 -17.61 1.04
N ASP A 2 -0.34 -16.90 -0.01
CA ASP A 2 1.08 -16.60 -0.17
C ASP A 2 1.56 -15.58 0.89
N GLU A 3 2.87 -15.56 1.16
CA GLU A 3 3.48 -14.75 2.22
C GLU A 3 3.27 -13.24 1.99
N LEU A 4 3.25 -12.79 0.73
CA LEU A 4 3.08 -11.38 0.37
C LEU A 4 1.63 -10.91 0.60
N SER A 5 0.65 -11.76 0.32
CA SER A 5 -0.75 -11.51 0.60
C SER A 5 -1.01 -11.37 2.10
N ALA A 6 -0.39 -12.24 2.91
CA ALA A 6 -0.48 -12.13 4.37
C ALA A 6 0.12 -10.82 4.90
N VAL A 7 1.24 -10.36 4.33
CA VAL A 7 1.82 -9.04 4.66
C VAL A 7 0.88 -7.90 4.25
N TYR A 8 0.28 -7.97 3.06
CA TYR A 8 -0.66 -6.95 2.59
C TYR A 8 -1.91 -6.85 3.47
N GLU A 9 -2.50 -7.99 3.83
CA GLU A 9 -3.63 -8.06 4.76
C GLU A 9 -3.27 -7.45 6.13
N TRP A 10 -2.11 -7.83 6.69
CA TRP A 10 -1.61 -7.29 7.96
C TRP A 10 -1.39 -5.77 7.93
N LEU A 11 -0.88 -5.21 6.83
CA LEU A 11 -0.75 -3.76 6.66
C LEU A 11 -2.12 -3.05 6.63
N GLY A 12 -3.12 -3.70 6.05
CA GLY A 12 -4.51 -3.24 6.08
C GLY A 12 -5.07 -3.22 7.50
N GLU A 13 -4.86 -4.29 8.27
CA GLU A 13 -5.27 -4.37 9.68
C GLU A 13 -4.68 -3.22 10.51
N ILE A 14 -3.38 -2.95 10.38
CA ILE A 14 -2.71 -1.83 11.06
C ILE A 14 -3.33 -0.49 10.66
N SER A 15 -3.57 -0.28 9.37
CA SER A 15 -4.11 0.98 8.84
C SER A 15 -5.51 1.27 9.39
N CYS A 16 -6.31 0.22 9.59
CA CYS A 16 -7.65 0.27 10.18
C CYS A 16 -7.65 0.31 11.72
N GLY A 17 -6.48 0.32 12.38
CA GLY A 17 -6.37 0.31 13.83
C GLY A 17 -6.76 -1.02 14.47
N VAL A 18 -6.79 -2.11 13.69
CA VAL A 18 -7.02 -3.47 14.20
C VAL A 18 -5.70 -3.95 14.81
N THR A 19 -5.59 -3.85 16.13
CA THR A 19 -4.43 -4.35 16.87
C THR A 19 -4.84 -5.51 17.79
N GLY A 20 -4.26 -6.69 17.60
CA GLY A 20 -4.46 -7.84 18.49
C GLY A 20 -5.50 -8.88 18.03
N VAL A 21 -5.83 -9.81 18.93
CA VAL A 21 -6.45 -11.15 18.74
C VAL A 21 -7.87 -11.17 18.12
N HIS A 22 -8.36 -10.06 17.58
CA HIS A 22 -9.66 -9.96 16.90
C HIS A 22 -9.56 -10.06 15.37
N SER A 23 -8.39 -10.36 14.82
CA SER A 23 -8.35 -10.92 13.46
C SER A 23 -8.89 -12.34 13.52
N ALA A 24 -9.91 -12.67 12.74
CA ALA A 24 -10.33 -14.07 12.54
C ALA A 24 -9.18 -14.94 11.95
N HIS A 25 -8.09 -14.29 11.54
CA HIS A 25 -6.79 -14.86 11.26
C HIS A 25 -5.86 -14.65 12.47
N VAL A 26 -6.17 -15.30 13.59
CA VAL A 26 -5.12 -15.62 14.58
C VAL A 26 -4.25 -16.71 13.97
N SER A 27 -3.52 -16.38 12.91
CA SER A 27 -2.31 -17.10 12.59
C SER A 27 -1.29 -16.64 13.62
N GLN A 28 -0.97 -17.53 14.56
CA GLN A 28 0.25 -17.40 15.38
C GLN A 28 1.53 -17.24 14.52
N GLU A 29 1.40 -17.37 13.20
CA GLU A 29 2.43 -17.26 12.16
C GLU A 29 2.47 -15.90 11.41
N THR A 30 1.48 -15.00 11.52
CA THR A 30 1.46 -13.73 10.72
C THR A 30 1.62 -12.46 11.52
N SER A 31 1.55 -12.51 12.85
CA SER A 31 2.31 -11.54 13.62
C SER A 31 3.77 -11.94 13.43
N PRO A 32 4.70 -11.09 12.93
CA PRO A 32 6.12 -11.39 12.98
C PRO A 32 6.53 -11.47 14.45
N ALA A 33 6.23 -12.60 15.06
CA ALA A 33 6.28 -12.86 16.48
C ALA A 33 7.73 -13.16 16.81
N SER A 34 8.44 -12.15 17.28
CA SER A 34 9.41 -12.23 18.38
C SER A 34 10.20 -10.93 18.41
N ALA A 35 10.32 -10.37 19.61
CA ALA A 35 10.96 -9.10 19.95
C ALA A 35 10.13 -7.83 19.70
N GLU A 36 10.29 -6.90 20.65
CA GLU A 36 9.63 -5.60 20.84
C GLU A 36 9.76 -4.67 19.63
N ARG A 37 9.15 -5.03 18.50
CA ARG A 37 9.19 -4.23 17.28
C ARG A 37 8.21 -3.07 17.40
N ARG A 38 8.76 -1.90 17.72
CA ARG A 38 8.02 -0.64 17.79
C ARG A 38 7.64 -0.20 16.37
N ILE A 39 6.36 -0.28 16.04
CA ILE A 39 5.81 0.23 14.79
C ILE A 39 5.53 1.73 14.96
N SER A 40 5.94 2.52 13.96
CA SER A 40 5.54 3.93 13.85
C SER A 40 4.56 4.06 12.69
N TYR A 41 3.40 4.67 12.96
CA TYR A 41 2.31 4.79 12.00
C TYR A 41 1.84 6.25 11.94
N VAL A 42 1.59 6.71 10.72
CA VAL A 42 1.01 8.03 10.44
C VAL A 42 -0.06 7.87 9.37
N ASN A 43 -1.20 8.50 9.59
CA ASN A 43 -2.30 8.57 8.64
C ASN A 43 -2.57 10.04 8.30
N VAL A 44 -2.66 10.34 7.01
CA VAL A 44 -3.04 11.64 6.50
C VAL A 44 -4.18 11.42 5.51
N ALA A 45 -5.28 12.11 5.72
CA ALA A 45 -6.45 12.06 4.85
C ALA A 45 -6.73 13.43 4.24
N GLY A 46 -7.18 13.43 2.98
CA GLY A 46 -7.54 14.64 2.25
C GLY A 46 -7.27 14.52 0.75
N LEU A 47 -7.37 15.65 0.05
CA LEU A 47 -6.99 15.73 -1.36
C LEU A 47 -5.48 15.95 -1.46
N LEU A 48 -4.74 14.85 -1.52
CA LEU A 48 -3.29 14.86 -1.58
C LEU A 48 -2.80 14.89 -3.04
N PRO A 49 -1.97 15.85 -3.45
CA PRO A 49 -1.38 15.83 -4.77
C PRO A 49 -0.35 14.69 -4.86
N ALA A 50 -0.12 14.18 -6.08
CA ALA A 50 0.82 13.07 -6.30
C ALA A 50 2.25 13.37 -5.81
N CYS A 51 2.69 14.63 -5.82
CA CYS A 51 3.98 15.02 -5.26
C CYS A 51 4.07 14.76 -3.75
N SER A 52 2.98 14.94 -2.99
CA SER A 52 2.97 14.62 -1.55
C SER A 52 3.15 13.13 -1.29
N VAL A 53 2.67 12.27 -2.18
CA VAL A 53 2.93 10.82 -2.11
C VAL A 53 4.40 10.52 -2.39
N GLN A 54 5.00 11.19 -3.38
CA GLN A 54 6.43 11.05 -3.68
C GLN A 54 7.30 11.51 -2.50
N ASP A 55 6.94 12.64 -1.87
CA ASP A 55 7.60 13.15 -0.67
C ASP A 55 7.47 12.18 0.50
N ALA A 56 6.30 11.54 0.69
CA ALA A 56 6.10 10.52 1.70
C ALA A 56 6.99 9.28 1.47
N VAL A 57 7.13 8.82 0.23
CA VAL A 57 8.05 7.72 -0.12
C VAL A 57 9.51 8.11 0.14
N ALA A 58 9.91 9.33 -0.23
CA ALA A 58 11.26 9.83 0.02
C ALA A 58 11.55 9.93 1.53
N ALA A 59 10.60 10.47 2.31
CA ALA A 59 10.69 10.58 3.75
C ALA A 59 10.77 9.19 4.42
N ALA A 60 9.96 8.22 3.97
CA ALA A 60 10.00 6.86 4.47
C ALA A 60 11.37 6.20 4.21
N ARG A 61 11.93 6.35 3.00
CA ARG A 61 13.29 5.86 2.69
C ARG A 61 14.36 6.52 3.54
N GLN A 62 14.26 7.84 3.77
CA GLN A 62 15.20 8.56 4.61
C GLN A 62 15.12 8.08 6.06
N HIS A 63 13.90 7.90 6.58
CA HIS A 63 13.68 7.39 7.93
C HIS A 63 14.23 5.97 8.11
N MET A 64 14.07 5.08 7.11
CA MET A 64 14.68 3.75 7.15
C MET A 64 16.21 3.82 7.31
N LYS A 65 16.86 4.76 6.63
CA LYS A 65 18.31 4.97 6.74
C LYS A 65 18.69 5.52 8.11
N ASP A 66 17.98 6.53 8.59
CA ASP A 66 18.33 7.24 9.83
C ASP A 66 18.04 6.42 11.10
N ALA A 67 16.92 5.69 11.12
CA ALA A 67 16.50 4.87 12.24
C ALA A 67 16.94 3.40 12.15
N GLY A 68 17.57 3.00 11.03
CA GLY A 68 17.99 1.62 10.79
C GLY A 68 16.82 0.64 10.63
N CYS A 69 15.68 1.10 10.11
CA CYS A 69 14.52 0.24 9.87
C CYS A 69 14.76 -0.67 8.66
N GLU A 70 14.40 -1.95 8.79
CA GLU A 70 14.58 -2.95 7.73
C GLU A 70 13.56 -2.79 6.59
N TRP A 71 12.41 -2.18 6.86
CA TRP A 71 11.35 -1.95 5.89
C TRP A 71 10.49 -0.73 6.30
N ALA A 72 9.75 -0.21 5.33
CA ALA A 72 8.65 0.74 5.56
C ALA A 72 7.52 0.48 4.56
N ALA A 73 6.29 0.85 4.89
CA ALA A 73 5.16 0.73 4.00
C ALA A 73 4.51 2.10 3.77
N VAL A 74 4.17 2.41 2.53
CA VAL A 74 3.38 3.58 2.15
C VAL A 74 2.14 3.08 1.43
N SER A 75 1.00 3.13 2.11
CA SER A 75 -0.31 2.80 1.55
C SER A 75 -1.02 4.08 1.13
N VAL A 76 -1.52 4.10 -0.11
CA VAL A 76 -2.34 5.18 -0.65
C VAL A 76 -3.70 4.59 -0.98
N TRP A 77 -4.72 5.12 -0.32
CA TRP A 77 -6.11 4.80 -0.62
C TRP A 77 -6.68 5.92 -1.47
N GLY A 78 -7.10 5.52 -2.65
CA GLY A 78 -7.67 6.34 -3.69
C GLY A 78 -9.08 6.81 -3.37
N PHE A 79 -9.65 7.55 -4.31
CA PHE A 79 -11.07 7.90 -4.24
C PHE A 79 -11.87 6.82 -4.97
N LEU A 80 -12.93 6.34 -4.33
CA LEU A 80 -13.86 5.38 -4.92
C LEU A 80 -14.39 5.84 -6.28
N ASP A 81 -14.64 7.15 -6.45
CA ASP A 81 -15.20 7.75 -7.68
C ASP A 81 -14.13 8.34 -8.62
N ALA A 82 -12.89 7.84 -8.62
CA ALA A 82 -11.88 8.32 -9.55
C ALA A 82 -12.28 7.96 -11.00
N PRO A 83 -12.53 8.94 -11.90
CA PRO A 83 -13.02 8.65 -13.26
C PRO A 83 -11.92 8.14 -14.20
N VAL A 84 -10.65 8.42 -13.87
CA VAL A 84 -9.45 8.02 -14.60
C VAL A 84 -8.33 7.86 -13.58
N SER A 85 -7.67 6.70 -13.55
CA SER A 85 -6.41 6.53 -12.80
C SER A 85 -5.39 5.75 -13.66
N TRP A 86 -4.26 5.36 -13.07
CA TRP A 86 -3.22 4.54 -13.71
C TRP A 86 -2.84 4.96 -15.15
N HIS A 87 -2.24 6.15 -15.30
CA HIS A 87 -1.74 6.65 -16.59
C HIS A 87 -2.81 6.77 -17.69
N GLY A 88 -4.04 7.11 -17.31
CA GLY A 88 -5.12 7.34 -18.28
C GLY A 88 -5.96 6.09 -18.59
N ALA A 89 -5.73 4.98 -17.89
CA ALA A 89 -6.60 3.82 -17.96
C ALA A 89 -7.98 4.22 -17.41
N ARG A 90 -9.02 4.03 -18.23
CA ARG A 90 -10.40 4.16 -17.77
C ARG A 90 -10.71 2.95 -16.89
N HIS A 91 -11.30 3.22 -15.73
CA HIS A 91 -11.84 2.18 -14.88
C HIS A 91 -13.05 1.52 -15.52
N GLY A 92 -13.02 0.20 -15.62
CA GLY A 92 -14.15 -0.63 -16.07
C GLY A 92 -14.77 -0.28 -17.43
N ARG A 93 -15.73 -1.11 -17.85
CA ARG A 93 -16.57 -0.86 -19.05
C ARG A 93 -17.83 -0.07 -18.70
N GLY A 94 -17.75 0.98 -17.91
CA GLY A 94 -18.96 1.77 -17.61
C GLY A 94 -18.72 3.05 -16.79
N PRO A 95 -19.51 4.12 -17.02
CA PRO A 95 -19.37 5.42 -16.37
C PRO A 95 -19.76 5.47 -14.87
N LEU A 96 -20.01 4.31 -14.24
CA LEU A 96 -20.50 4.17 -12.86
C LEU A 96 -19.66 3.19 -12.02
N LEU A 97 -18.60 2.60 -12.59
CA LEU A 97 -17.66 1.76 -11.86
C LEU A 97 -16.43 2.62 -11.59
N GLY A 98 -16.53 3.45 -10.55
CA GLY A 98 -15.38 4.14 -10.01
C GLY A 98 -14.35 3.08 -9.56
N GLY A 99 -13.09 3.30 -9.91
CA GLY A 99 -12.04 2.37 -9.52
C GLY A 99 -11.23 2.95 -8.39
N GLU A 100 -11.07 2.12 -7.37
CA GLU A 100 -10.15 2.38 -6.27
C GLU A 100 -8.73 2.35 -6.85
N ASN A 101 -8.02 3.48 -6.78
CA ASN A 101 -6.64 3.58 -7.23
C ASN A 101 -5.66 3.24 -6.10
N ASP A 102 -6.02 2.23 -5.33
CA ASP A 102 -5.38 1.82 -4.09
C ASP A 102 -4.08 1.08 -4.37
N PHE A 103 -3.02 1.48 -3.69
CA PHE A 103 -1.75 0.77 -3.76
C PHE A 103 -0.95 0.89 -2.48
N THR A 104 -0.10 -0.10 -2.26
CA THR A 104 0.88 -0.09 -1.18
C THR A 104 2.27 -0.36 -1.73
N LEU A 105 3.20 0.54 -1.40
CA LEU A 105 4.63 0.35 -1.62
C LEU A 105 5.26 -0.20 -0.34
N LEU A 106 5.69 -1.46 -0.36
CA LEU A 106 6.56 -2.02 0.66
C LEU A 106 8.01 -1.75 0.25
N LEU A 107 8.65 -0.82 0.96
CA LEU A 107 10.02 -0.40 0.73
C LEU A 107 10.96 -1.34 1.47
N LEU A 108 11.96 -1.84 0.75
CA LEU A 108 12.97 -2.78 1.25
C LEU A 108 14.37 -2.14 1.19
N PRO A 109 15.37 -2.71 1.87
CA PRO A 109 16.74 -2.21 1.81
C PRO A 109 17.30 -2.24 0.37
N ARG A 110 18.35 -1.44 0.13
CA ARG A 110 19.02 -1.35 -1.19
C ARG A 110 18.08 -0.89 -2.32
N ASP A 111 17.17 0.03 -2.01
CA ASP A 111 16.22 0.65 -2.94
C ASP A 111 15.28 -0.33 -3.66
N GLN A 112 15.12 -1.54 -3.11
CA GLN A 112 14.13 -2.50 -3.58
C GLN A 112 12.73 -2.13 -3.05
N TYR A 113 11.70 -2.61 -3.74
CA TYR A 113 10.32 -2.46 -3.29
C TYR A 113 9.42 -3.56 -3.85
N VAL A 114 8.32 -3.82 -3.14
CA VAL A 114 7.15 -4.57 -3.65
C VAL A 114 6.01 -3.57 -3.81
N LEU A 115 5.30 -3.65 -4.94
CA LEU A 115 4.13 -2.84 -5.22
C LEU A 115 2.88 -3.73 -5.20
N PHE A 116 2.03 -3.54 -4.20
CA PHE A 116 0.69 -4.08 -4.17
C PHE A 116 -0.24 -3.10 -4.87
N ILE A 117 -1.04 -3.60 -5.80
CA ILE A 117 -2.08 -2.80 -6.46
C ILE A 117 -3.40 -3.52 -6.24
N ALA A 118 -4.35 -2.83 -5.62
CA ALA A 118 -5.73 -3.29 -5.63
C ALA A 118 -6.36 -2.79 -6.93
N ALA A 119 -6.79 -3.73 -7.77
CA ALA A 119 -7.44 -3.45 -9.03
C ALA A 119 -8.92 -3.80 -8.91
N GLY A 120 -9.79 -2.86 -9.27
CA GLY A 120 -11.22 -3.09 -9.31
C GLY A 120 -11.63 -4.00 -10.48
N GLU A 121 -12.89 -4.45 -10.48
CA GLU A 121 -13.42 -5.25 -11.57
C GLU A 121 -13.40 -4.46 -12.89
N GLY A 122 -12.60 -4.94 -13.86
CA GLY A 122 -12.45 -4.31 -15.17
C GLY A 122 -11.29 -3.31 -15.31
N ASP A 123 -10.47 -3.16 -14.27
CA ASP A 123 -9.20 -2.44 -14.36
C ASP A 123 -8.15 -3.26 -15.12
N GLY A 124 -7.35 -2.58 -15.94
CA GLY A 124 -6.33 -3.20 -16.77
C GLY A 124 -5.01 -2.43 -16.72
N PHE A 125 -3.90 -3.16 -16.65
CA PHE A 125 -2.56 -2.60 -16.80
C PHE A 125 -2.15 -2.68 -18.27
N SER A 126 -1.72 -1.57 -18.87
CA SER A 126 -1.00 -1.60 -20.15
C SER A 126 0.47 -1.32 -19.90
N ARG A 127 1.33 -2.27 -20.29
CA ARG A 127 2.78 -2.02 -20.38
C ARG A 127 3.01 -1.18 -21.62
N ILE A 128 3.52 0.03 -21.46
CA ILE A 128 4.03 0.82 -22.58
C ILE A 128 5.44 0.29 -22.86
N SER A 129 5.62 -0.37 -24.00
CA SER A 129 6.96 -0.62 -24.54
C SER A 129 7.58 0.73 -24.91
N PRO A 130 8.83 1.03 -24.49
CA PRO A 130 9.51 2.21 -25.00
C PRO A 130 9.70 2.03 -26.51
N GLY A 131 9.25 3.03 -27.29
CA GLY A 131 9.50 3.13 -28.73
C GLY A 131 10.89 3.67 -29.02
#